data_AF-A0A428RS62-F1
#
_entry.id   AF-A0A428RS62-F1
#
_cell.length_a   1.000
_cell.length_b   1.000
_cell.length_c   1.000
_cell.angle_alpha   90.00
_cell.angle_beta   90.00
_cell.angle_gamma   90.00
#
_symmetry.space_group_name_H-M   'P 1'
#
loop_
_entity.id
_entity.type
_entity.pdbx_description
1 polymer ?
#
loop_
_entity_poly.entity_id
_entity_poly.type
_entity_poly.pdbx_seq_one_letter_code
_entity_poly.pdbx_strand_id
1 'polypeptide(L)'
;MAIPEFLDLISLPANDPVQTHLIDTLEAQVEALRARQLESGLWPTLVDHKVEDGSYPEASATAGFAFGILKAQRKRFLGPQYTDTAIRAIKGVLANIDSDGELLNTSYGTPMGHTLQFYKDIPLTLMPYGQAMAIQAL
;
A
#
# COMPACT_ATOMS: atom_id res chain seq x y z
N MET A 1 5.74 -1.10 -2.72
CA MET A 1 6.32 -0.26 -3.80
C MET A 1 7.81 -0.53 -4.06
N ALA A 2 8.70 -0.39 -3.06
CA ALA A 2 10.15 -0.36 -3.30
C ALA A 2 10.75 -1.65 -3.93
N ILE A 3 10.41 -2.82 -3.39
CA ILE A 3 11.01 -4.09 -3.85
C ILE A 3 10.75 -4.37 -5.35
N PRO A 4 9.50 -4.32 -5.86
CA PRO A 4 9.24 -4.52 -7.28
C PRO A 4 9.96 -3.55 -8.20
N GLU A 5 10.07 -2.27 -7.81
CA GLU A 5 10.79 -1.24 -8.58
C GLU A 5 12.29 -1.51 -8.59
N PHE A 6 12.88 -1.84 -7.43
CA PHE A 6 14.29 -2.16 -7.33
C PHE A 6 14.67 -3.37 -8.16
N LEU A 7 13.89 -4.46 -8.07
CA LEU A 7 14.11 -5.67 -8.86
C LEU A 7 13.98 -5.43 -10.37
N ASP A 8 13.06 -4.56 -10.79
CA ASP A 8 12.90 -4.17 -12.20
C ASP A 8 14.12 -3.38 -12.70
N LEU A 9 14.66 -2.48 -11.87
CA LEU A 9 15.81 -1.65 -12.21
C LEU A 9 17.10 -2.47 -12.41
N ILE A 10 17.42 -3.36 -11.46
CA ILE A 10 18.73 -4.02 -11.44
C ILE A 10 18.82 -5.22 -12.38
N SER A 11 17.68 -5.78 -12.81
CA SER A 11 17.62 -6.91 -13.76
C SER A 11 18.56 -8.07 -13.40
N LEU A 12 18.51 -8.54 -12.15
CA LEU A 12 19.33 -9.67 -11.70
C LEU A 12 19.03 -10.95 -12.52
N PRO A 13 20.03 -11.83 -12.69
CA PRO A 13 19.83 -13.15 -13.29
C PRO A 13 18.76 -13.94 -12.54
N ALA A 14 18.07 -14.83 -13.26
CA ALA A 14 17.14 -15.76 -12.64
C ALA A 14 17.86 -16.62 -11.59
N ASN A 15 17.22 -16.83 -10.43
CA ASN A 15 17.73 -17.55 -9.27
C ASN A 15 18.92 -16.87 -8.55
N ASP A 16 19.15 -15.57 -8.79
CA ASP A 16 20.07 -14.81 -7.94
C ASP A 16 19.57 -14.82 -6.48
N PRO A 17 20.44 -15.12 -5.49
CA PRO A 17 20.02 -15.21 -4.10
C PRO A 17 19.37 -13.93 -3.54
N VAL A 18 19.81 -12.75 -3.99
CA VAL A 18 19.24 -11.47 -3.59
C VAL A 18 17.85 -11.30 -4.21
N GLN A 19 17.70 -11.67 -5.48
CA GLN A 19 16.38 -11.65 -6.13
C GLN A 19 15.40 -12.56 -5.39
N THR A 20 15.76 -13.81 -5.13
CA THR A 20 14.91 -14.77 -4.41
C THR A 20 14.52 -14.23 -3.04
N HIS A 21 15.50 -13.77 -2.25
CA HIS A 21 15.23 -13.22 -0.93
C HIS A 21 14.25 -12.03 -0.94
N LEU A 22 14.41 -11.12 -1.91
CA LEU A 22 13.54 -9.96 -2.04
C LEU A 22 12.13 -10.33 -2.50
N ILE A 23 11.99 -11.30 -3.41
CA ILE A 23 10.68 -11.82 -3.84
C ILE A 23 9.96 -12.50 -2.66
N ASP A 24 10.65 -13.36 -1.91
CA ASP A 24 10.10 -14.03 -0.73
C ASP A 24 9.66 -13.01 0.34
N THR A 25 10.48 -11.97 0.57
CA THR A 25 10.15 -10.87 1.50
C THR A 25 8.92 -10.10 1.04
N LEU A 26 8.82 -9.82 -0.26
CA LEU A 26 7.66 -9.14 -0.84
C LEU A 26 6.40 -10.00 -0.70
N GLU A 27 6.47 -11.30 -1.01
CA GLU A 27 5.33 -12.21 -0.91
C GLU A 27 4.83 -12.31 0.53
N ALA A 28 5.74 -12.46 1.50
CA ALA A 28 5.39 -12.49 2.92
C ALA A 28 4.71 -11.19 3.39
N GLN A 29 5.20 -10.02 2.95
CA GLN A 29 4.57 -8.74 3.24
C GLN A 29 3.17 -8.65 2.64
N VAL A 30 3.01 -9.02 1.37
CA VAL A 30 1.71 -8.93 0.67
C VAL A 30 0.70 -9.90 1.26
N GLU A 31 1.11 -11.10 1.68
CA GLU A 31 0.23 -12.05 2.38
C GLU A 31 -0.24 -11.47 3.73
N ALA A 32 0.67 -10.85 4.50
CA ALA A 32 0.31 -10.21 5.75
C ALA A 32 -0.63 -9.00 5.57
N LEU A 33 -0.45 -8.24 4.49
CA LEU A 33 -1.34 -7.15 4.10
C LEU A 33 -2.72 -7.68 3.68
N ARG A 34 -2.77 -8.72 2.85
CA ARG A 34 -4.02 -9.33 2.38
C ARG A 34 -4.93 -9.71 3.55
N ALA A 35 -4.37 -10.29 4.60
CA ALA A 35 -5.12 -10.69 5.81
C ALA A 35 -5.69 -9.50 6.61
N ARG A 36 -5.26 -8.26 6.33
CA ARG A 36 -5.58 -7.04 7.10
C ARG A 36 -6.32 -5.99 6.26
N GLN A 37 -6.66 -6.30 5.01
CA GLN A 37 -7.40 -5.38 4.14
C GLN A 37 -8.84 -5.24 4.64
N LEU A 38 -9.29 -3.99 4.78
CA LEU A 38 -10.66 -3.67 5.18
C LEU A 38 -11.67 -4.01 4.07
N GLU A 39 -12.95 -4.12 4.41
CA GLU A 39 -14.01 -4.32 3.42
C GLU A 39 -14.05 -3.20 2.36
N SER A 40 -13.72 -1.96 2.76
CA SER A 40 -13.59 -0.81 1.86
C SER A 40 -12.46 -0.94 0.83
N GLY A 41 -11.56 -1.92 0.99
CA GLY A 41 -10.36 -2.11 0.17
C GLY A 41 -9.12 -1.34 0.67
N LEU A 42 -9.29 -0.42 1.63
CA LEU A 42 -8.20 0.29 2.27
C LEU A 42 -7.51 -0.56 3.35
N TRP A 43 -6.38 -0.06 3.85
CA TRP A 43 -5.76 -0.53 5.08
C TRP A 43 -5.86 0.52 6.19
N PRO A 44 -5.89 0.09 7.47
CA PRO A 44 -5.81 1.00 8.60
C PRO A 44 -4.39 1.58 8.74
N THR A 45 -4.27 2.80 9.29
CA THR A 45 -2.98 3.52 9.42
C THR A 45 -1.94 2.75 10.25
N LEU A 46 -2.38 2.11 11.34
CA LEU A 46 -1.66 1.03 12.01
C LEU A 46 -2.23 -0.27 11.46
N VAL A 47 -1.47 -0.89 10.56
CA VAL A 47 -1.94 -1.97 9.68
C VAL A 47 -2.48 -3.18 10.43
N ASP A 48 -1.96 -3.47 11.62
CA ASP A 48 -2.34 -4.59 12.48
C ASP A 48 -3.36 -4.25 13.58
N HIS A 49 -3.89 -3.03 13.59
CA HIS A 49 -4.89 -2.57 14.54
C HIS A 49 -6.25 -2.34 13.86
N LYS A 50 -7.34 -2.48 14.63
CA LYS A 50 -8.70 -2.30 14.12
C LYS A 50 -9.08 -0.82 14.00
N VAL A 51 -10.03 -0.54 13.12
CA VAL A 51 -10.60 0.81 12.95
C VAL A 51 -11.35 1.26 14.21
N GLU A 52 -12.11 0.38 14.85
CA GLU A 52 -12.78 0.66 16.14
C GLU A 52 -11.80 1.05 17.27
N ASP A 53 -10.52 0.64 17.17
CA ASP A 53 -9.48 1.04 18.13
C ASP A 53 -8.83 2.38 17.78
N GLY A 54 -9.36 3.10 16.78
CA GLY A 54 -8.87 4.41 16.31
C GLY A 54 -7.86 4.36 15.16
N SER A 55 -7.55 3.18 14.61
CA SER A 55 -6.65 3.05 13.45
C SER A 55 -7.42 3.31 12.16
N TYR A 56 -7.58 4.59 11.79
CA TYR A 56 -8.41 5.01 10.67
C TYR A 56 -7.95 4.41 9.33
N PRO A 57 -8.86 4.22 8.33
CA PRO A 57 -8.49 3.83 6.97
C PRO A 57 -7.61 4.90 6.30
N GLU A 58 -6.48 4.51 5.72
CA GLU A 58 -5.50 5.42 5.13
C GLU A 58 -5.31 5.14 3.63
N ALA A 59 -5.60 6.15 2.79
CA ALA A 59 -5.70 5.98 1.34
C ALA A 59 -4.35 6.02 0.62
N SER A 60 -3.37 6.79 1.09
CA SER A 60 -2.10 6.98 0.38
C SER A 60 -1.21 5.73 0.47
N ALA A 61 -1.14 5.09 1.63
CA ALA A 61 -0.52 3.80 1.85
C ALA A 61 -1.24 2.71 1.05
N THR A 62 -2.58 2.74 1.02
CA THR A 62 -3.38 1.82 0.21
C THR A 62 -3.01 1.94 -1.28
N ALA A 63 -2.86 3.15 -1.83
CA ALA A 63 -2.40 3.35 -3.20
C ALA A 63 -0.99 2.78 -3.43
N GLY A 64 -0.08 2.96 -2.48
CA GLY A 64 1.27 2.38 -2.53
C GLY A 64 1.33 0.85 -2.48
N PHE A 65 0.44 0.24 -1.71
CA PHE A 65 0.27 -1.21 -1.67
C PHE A 65 -0.31 -1.70 -3.00
N ALA A 66 -1.37 -1.06 -3.51
CA ALA A 66 -1.98 -1.40 -4.78
C ALA A 66 -0.94 -1.36 -5.92
N PHE A 67 -0.20 -0.25 -6.05
CA PHE A 67 0.88 -0.12 -7.02
C PHE A 67 1.91 -1.25 -6.89
N GLY A 68 2.40 -1.49 -5.66
CA GLY A 68 3.42 -2.51 -5.40
C GLY A 68 2.97 -3.91 -5.83
N ILE A 69 1.74 -4.29 -5.47
CA ILE A 69 1.18 -5.61 -5.81
C ILE A 69 0.98 -5.73 -7.32
N LEU A 70 0.38 -4.73 -7.96
CA LEU A 70 0.13 -4.74 -9.41
C LEU A 70 1.42 -4.77 -10.22
N LYS A 71 2.41 -3.96 -9.83
CA LYS A 71 3.75 -3.96 -10.47
C LYS A 71 4.40 -5.33 -10.34
N ALA A 72 4.37 -5.92 -9.15
CA ALA A 72 4.95 -7.24 -8.89
C ALA A 72 4.28 -8.35 -9.71
N GLN A 73 2.95 -8.33 -9.82
CA GLN A 73 2.22 -9.27 -10.68
C GLN A 73 2.57 -9.08 -12.16
N ARG A 74 2.62 -7.82 -12.64
CA ARG A 74 3.01 -7.50 -14.03
C ARG A 74 4.41 -8.00 -14.36
N LYS A 75 5.35 -7.92 -13.40
CA LYS A 75 6.73 -8.42 -13.51
C LYS A 75 6.87 -9.91 -13.19
N ARG A 76 5.78 -10.61 -12.86
CA ARG A 76 5.75 -12.03 -12.48
C ARG A 76 6.56 -12.38 -11.24
N PHE A 77 6.75 -11.41 -10.34
CA PHE A 77 7.32 -11.64 -9.02
C PHE A 77 6.29 -12.20 -8.04
N LEU A 78 5.02 -11.91 -8.24
CA LEU A 78 3.90 -12.44 -7.46
C LEU A 78 2.88 -13.13 -8.36
N GLY A 79 2.22 -14.15 -7.83
CA GLY A 79 1.18 -14.90 -8.54
C GLY A 79 -0.20 -14.23 -8.55
N PRO A 80 -1.18 -14.84 -9.24
CA PRO A 80 -2.52 -14.27 -9.40
C PRO A 80 -3.37 -14.28 -8.12
N GLN A 81 -2.95 -14.98 -7.05
CA GLN A 81 -3.67 -15.05 -5.77
C GLN A 81 -3.87 -13.68 -5.07
N TYR A 82 -3.09 -12.66 -5.45
CA TYR A 82 -3.15 -11.30 -4.91
C TYR A 82 -3.99 -10.33 -5.75
N THR A 83 -4.58 -10.81 -6.85
CA THR A 83 -5.33 -9.96 -7.79
C THR A 83 -6.53 -9.30 -7.12
N ASP A 84 -7.33 -10.06 -6.36
CA ASP A 84 -8.51 -9.51 -5.67
C ASP A 84 -8.11 -8.40 -4.68
N THR A 85 -7.05 -8.64 -3.89
CA THR A 85 -6.49 -7.67 -2.94
C THR A 85 -6.10 -6.37 -3.64
N ALA A 86 -5.37 -6.46 -4.76
CA ALA A 86 -4.95 -5.30 -5.53
C ALA A 86 -6.14 -4.54 -6.14
N ILE A 87 -7.10 -5.24 -6.74
CA ILE A 87 -8.26 -4.62 -7.37
C ILE A 87 -9.18 -3.95 -6.34
N ARG A 88 -9.38 -4.57 -5.18
CA ARG A 88 -10.11 -3.96 -4.07
C ARG A 88 -9.41 -2.70 -3.57
N ALA A 89 -8.08 -2.71 -3.49
CA ALA A 89 -7.30 -1.54 -3.12
C ALA A 89 -7.49 -0.39 -4.12
N ILE A 90 -7.41 -0.68 -5.42
CA ILE A 90 -7.66 0.32 -6.48
C ILE A 90 -9.08 0.89 -6.39
N LYS A 91 -10.09 0.05 -6.22
CA LYS A 91 -11.48 0.50 -6.04
C LYS A 91 -11.63 1.37 -4.79
N GLY A 92 -10.98 0.99 -3.69
CA GLY A 92 -10.95 1.77 -2.47
C GLY A 92 -10.30 3.13 -2.66
N VAL A 93 -9.15 3.20 -3.34
CA VAL A 93 -8.46 4.46 -3.68
C VAL A 93 -9.36 5.34 -4.54
N LEU A 94 -9.94 4.80 -5.63
CA LEU A 94 -10.87 5.54 -6.50
C LEU A 94 -12.09 6.08 -5.75
N ALA A 95 -12.64 5.30 -4.83
CA ALA A 95 -13.78 5.73 -4.00
C ALA A 95 -13.41 6.85 -3.01
N ASN A 96 -12.12 7.11 -2.80
CA ASN A 96 -11.59 8.20 -1.98
C ASN A 96 -11.02 9.36 -2.82
N ILE A 97 -11.23 9.37 -4.13
CA ILE A 97 -10.93 10.52 -4.97
C ILE A 97 -12.24 11.30 -5.17
N ASP A 98 -12.25 12.56 -4.75
CA ASP A 98 -13.44 13.41 -4.89
C ASP A 98 -13.58 14.04 -6.29
N SER A 99 -14.58 14.91 -6.46
CA SER A 99 -14.85 15.57 -7.74
C SER A 99 -13.76 16.55 -8.19
N ASP A 100 -12.94 17.04 -7.27
CA ASP A 100 -11.84 17.97 -7.55
C ASP A 100 -10.53 17.22 -7.81
N GLY A 101 -10.55 15.88 -7.71
CA GLY A 101 -9.38 15.01 -7.90
C GLY A 101 -8.52 14.87 -6.66
N GLU A 102 -9.02 15.26 -5.50
CA GLU A 102 -8.30 15.16 -4.23
C GLU A 102 -8.41 13.75 -3.67
N LEU A 103 -7.28 13.18 -3.24
CA LEU A 103 -7.26 11.89 -2.54
C LEU A 103 -7.53 12.14 -1.05
N LEU A 104 -8.75 11.85 -0.65
CA LEU A 104 -9.24 11.92 0.73
C LEU A 104 -8.59 10.84 1.60
N ASN A 105 -8.79 10.93 2.93
CA ASN A 105 -8.28 9.98 3.91
C ASN A 105 -6.75 9.74 3.81
N THR A 106 -6.02 10.79 3.49
CA THR A 106 -4.55 10.80 3.47
C THR A 106 -4.05 11.36 4.80
N SER A 107 -3.19 10.59 5.49
CA SER A 107 -2.51 11.04 6.71
C SER A 107 -1.60 12.23 6.42
N TYR A 108 -1.39 13.13 7.39
CA TYR A 108 -0.41 14.23 7.28
C TYR A 108 1.05 13.73 7.36
N GLY A 109 2.00 14.63 7.12
CA GLY A 109 3.43 14.33 7.22
C GLY A 109 3.77 13.72 8.59
N THR A 110 4.14 12.45 8.60
CA THR A 110 4.25 11.64 9.82
C THR A 110 5.72 11.32 10.12
N PRO A 111 6.35 11.95 11.12
CA PRO A 111 7.66 11.54 11.62
C PRO A 111 7.56 10.25 12.44
N MET A 112 8.71 9.74 12.91
CA MET A 112 8.73 8.58 13.81
C MET A 112 8.06 8.92 15.14
N GLY A 113 6.94 8.26 15.43
CA GLY A 113 6.23 8.36 16.70
C GLY A 113 6.78 7.43 17.77
N HIS A 114 6.64 7.83 19.04
CA HIS A 114 7.04 7.02 20.21
C HIS A 114 5.90 6.19 20.80
N THR A 115 4.65 6.42 20.39
CA THR A 115 3.47 5.71 20.87
C THR A 115 2.56 5.34 19.70
N LEU A 116 1.69 4.33 19.88
CA LEU A 116 0.69 3.99 18.87
C LEU A 116 -0.36 5.11 18.73
N GLN A 117 -0.73 5.75 19.84
CA GLN A 117 -1.70 6.85 19.84
C GLN A 117 -1.25 8.01 18.96
N PHE A 118 0.05 8.31 18.91
CA PHE A 118 0.61 9.31 18.02
C PHE A 118 0.16 9.12 16.56
N TYR A 119 0.19 7.88 16.05
CA TYR A 119 -0.20 7.59 14.66
C TYR A 119 -1.71 7.71 14.45
N LYS A 120 -2.51 7.33 15.46
CA LYS A 120 -3.98 7.45 15.43
C LYS A 120 -4.46 8.90 15.42
N ASP A 121 -3.68 9.80 16.01
CA ASP A 121 -3.99 11.22 16.13
C ASP A 121 -3.48 12.07 14.96
N ILE A 122 -2.78 11.45 13.98
CA ILE A 122 -2.32 12.18 12.80
C ILE A 122 -3.53 12.72 12.01
N PRO A 123 -3.59 14.04 11.72
CA PRO A 123 -4.68 14.61 10.95
C PRO A 123 -4.78 14.03 9.55
N LEU A 124 -6.01 13.92 9.05
CA LEU A 124 -6.31 13.58 7.67
C LEU A 124 -6.48 14.87 6.87
N THR A 125 -5.71 15.05 5.81
CA THR A 125 -5.77 16.24 4.95
C THR A 125 -5.21 15.93 3.57
N LEU A 126 -5.51 16.79 2.60
CA LEU A 126 -4.84 16.76 1.30
C LEU A 126 -3.32 16.89 1.49
N MET A 127 -2.59 15.97 0.88
CA MET A 127 -1.13 15.94 0.89
C MET A 127 -0.59 15.56 -0.49
N PRO A 128 0.42 16.28 -1.02
CA PRO A 128 0.93 16.03 -2.38
C PRO A 128 1.36 14.58 -2.66
N TYR A 129 1.88 13.87 -1.66
CA TYR A 129 2.22 12.45 -1.83
C TYR A 129 0.99 11.56 -2.00
N GLY A 130 -0.16 11.90 -1.42
CA GLY A 130 -1.40 11.17 -1.65
C GLY A 130 -1.76 11.16 -3.13
N GLN A 131 -1.75 12.35 -3.77
CA GLN A 131 -1.98 12.48 -5.21
C GLN A 131 -0.93 11.73 -6.04
N ALA A 132 0.36 11.87 -5.69
CA ALA A 132 1.43 11.18 -6.42
C ALA A 132 1.28 9.65 -6.35
N MET A 133 0.93 9.12 -5.18
CA MET A 133 0.73 7.68 -4.98
C MET A 133 -0.52 7.18 -5.72
N ALA A 134 -1.61 7.96 -5.75
CA ALA A 134 -2.78 7.63 -6.56
C ALA A 134 -2.44 7.57 -8.06
N ILE A 135 -1.70 8.56 -8.58
CA ILE A 135 -1.25 8.59 -9.99
C ILE A 135 -0.40 7.37 -10.32
N GLN A 136 0.44 6.91 -9.40
CA GLN A 136 1.24 5.70 -9.65
C GLN A 136 0.39 4.44 -9.69
N ALA A 137 -0.65 4.35 -8.86
CA ALA A 137 -1.46 3.14 -8.70
C ALA A 137 -2.47 2.92 -9.83
N LEU A 138 -3.00 4.01 -10.42
CA LEU A 138 -4.08 4.01 -11.44
C LEU A 138 -3.53 3.94 -12.87
#